data_AF-A0A6C0T7B0-F1
#
_entry.id   AF-A0A6C0T7B0-F1
#
_cell.length_a   1.000
_cell.length_b   1.000
_cell.length_c   1.000
_cell.angle_alpha   90.00
_cell.angle_beta   90.00
_cell.angle_gamma   90.00
#
_symmetry.space_group_name_H-M   'P 1'
#
loop_
_entity.id
_entity.type
_entity.pdbx_description
1 polymer ?
#
loop_
_entity_poly.entity_id
_entity_poly.type
_entity_poly.pdbx_seq_one_letter_code
_entity_poly.pdbx_strand_id
1 'polypeptide(L)'
;MISDKCHQAAWQLKDPSNLAVTRILFGFLMAVDIHFERGFAEVDHRFGGFTQCHFPLFDFVKPLTFQWMCLVYLLMWLGACGIMVGYNFKLSCLSFIIPYWYILILDKTSWNNHSYLYGLLSILLLFSSANHYCSVDALINPDIRNKPVPNWNYLLVKFQIFLLYFYAGVKKMDPEWLGGYSMKNLGSHWVFTPF
;
A
#
# COMPACT_ATOMS: atom_id res chain seq x y z
N MET A 1 -9.80 -31.26 11.15
CA MET A 1 -8.38 -31.68 11.26
C MET A 1 -7.40 -30.78 10.51
N ILE A 2 -7.52 -30.56 9.18
CA ILE A 2 -6.60 -29.64 8.45
C ILE A 2 -6.88 -28.16 8.81
N SER A 3 -8.16 -27.78 8.89
CA SER A 3 -8.59 -26.44 9.30
C SER A 3 -8.05 -26.04 10.68
N ASP A 4 -8.08 -26.97 11.65
CA ASP A 4 -7.61 -26.73 13.02
C ASP A 4 -6.11 -26.46 13.08
N LYS A 5 -5.32 -27.18 12.26
CA LYS A 5 -3.86 -26.98 12.15
C LYS A 5 -3.52 -25.63 11.51
N CYS A 6 -4.23 -25.23 10.46
CA CYS A 6 -4.04 -23.91 9.84
C CYS A 6 -4.39 -22.77 10.80
N HIS A 7 -5.50 -22.90 11.53
CA HIS A 7 -5.89 -21.94 12.54
C HIS A 7 -4.82 -21.83 13.64
N GLN A 8 -4.38 -22.95 14.21
CA GLN A 8 -3.32 -22.96 15.22
C GLN A 8 -2.00 -22.36 14.70
N ALA A 9 -1.62 -22.63 13.45
CA ALA A 9 -0.42 -22.06 12.83
C ALA A 9 -0.51 -20.54 12.60
N ALA A 10 -1.71 -20.01 12.35
CA ALA A 10 -1.94 -18.57 12.18
C ALA A 10 -1.82 -17.80 13.52
N TRP A 11 -2.22 -18.44 14.62
CA TRP A 11 -2.17 -17.84 15.97
C TRP A 11 -0.86 -18.11 16.72
N GLN A 12 0.05 -18.88 16.15
CA GLN A 12 1.37 -19.10 16.75
C GLN A 12 2.11 -17.78 16.90
N LEU A 13 2.62 -17.51 18.11
CA LEU A 13 3.39 -16.31 18.41
C LEU A 13 4.77 -16.39 17.73
N LYS A 14 5.19 -15.28 17.14
CA LYS A 14 6.46 -15.11 16.45
C LYS A 14 7.12 -13.82 16.90
N ASP A 15 8.44 -13.77 16.72
CA ASP A 15 9.23 -12.58 16.97
C ASP A 15 8.73 -11.40 16.10
N PRO A 16 8.62 -10.17 16.65
CA PRO A 16 8.07 -9.02 15.93
C PRO A 16 9.07 -8.31 15.00
N SER A 17 10.37 -8.66 15.02
CA SER A 17 11.42 -7.87 14.37
C SER A 17 11.26 -7.77 12.86
N ASN A 18 10.92 -8.87 12.19
CA ASN A 18 10.72 -8.88 10.73
C ASN A 18 9.54 -7.99 10.30
N LEU A 19 8.49 -7.93 11.11
CA LEU A 19 7.33 -7.09 10.83
C LEU A 19 7.69 -5.60 11.00
N ALA A 20 8.53 -5.28 11.99
CA ALA A 20 9.06 -3.94 12.15
C ALA A 20 9.97 -3.52 10.99
N VAL A 21 10.86 -4.39 10.52
CA VAL A 21 11.68 -4.12 9.31
C VAL A 21 10.77 -3.86 8.11
N THR A 22 9.74 -4.69 7.92
CA THR A 22 8.75 -4.52 6.84
C THR A 22 8.07 -3.14 6.94
N ARG A 23 7.65 -2.73 8.14
CA ARG A 23 7.06 -1.41 8.39
C ARG A 23 8.02 -0.27 8.06
N ILE A 24 9.26 -0.35 8.53
CA ILE A 24 10.28 0.69 8.32
C ILE A 24 10.57 0.85 6.83
N LEU A 25 10.82 -0.26 6.13
CA LEU A 25 11.10 -0.24 4.69
C LEU A 25 9.89 0.26 3.89
N PHE A 26 8.67 -0.16 4.26
CA PHE A 26 7.45 0.35 3.62
C PHE A 26 7.30 1.86 3.83
N GLY A 27 7.42 2.35 5.06
CA GLY A 27 7.31 3.77 5.36
C GLY A 27 8.37 4.62 4.64
N PHE A 28 9.61 4.14 4.59
CA PHE A 28 10.69 4.78 3.83
C PHE A 28 10.40 4.81 2.33
N LEU A 29 10.01 3.65 1.76
CA LEU A 29 9.65 3.56 0.34
C LEU A 29 8.51 4.52 0.01
N MET A 30 7.47 4.59 0.84
CA MET A 30 6.34 5.50 0.64
C MET A 30 6.73 6.96 0.77
N ALA A 31 7.61 7.31 1.73
CA ALA A 31 8.10 8.69 1.86
C ALA A 31 8.81 9.17 0.58
N VAL A 32 9.54 8.27 -0.11
CA VAL A 32 10.19 8.53 -1.39
C VAL A 32 9.18 8.51 -2.55
N ASP A 33 8.36 7.47 -2.65
CA ASP A 33 7.35 7.28 -3.71
C ASP A 33 6.37 8.45 -3.79
N ILE A 34 5.93 8.99 -2.64
CA ILE A 34 5.05 10.16 -2.59
C ILE A 34 5.68 11.36 -3.31
N HIS A 35 6.98 11.57 -3.14
CA HIS A 35 7.69 12.70 -3.74
C HIS A 35 7.84 12.55 -5.25
N PHE A 36 8.32 11.39 -5.69
CA PHE A 36 8.73 11.19 -7.08
C PHE A 36 7.62 10.60 -7.96
N GLU A 37 6.95 9.55 -7.48
CA GLU A 37 6.00 8.77 -8.28
C GLU A 37 4.56 9.26 -8.11
N ARG A 38 4.22 9.81 -6.95
CA ARG A 38 2.91 10.44 -6.72
C ARG A 38 2.94 11.95 -6.92
N GLY A 39 4.08 12.50 -7.30
CA GLY A 39 4.18 13.89 -7.73
C GLY A 39 3.86 14.89 -6.63
N PHE A 40 4.24 14.63 -5.38
CA PHE A 40 4.20 15.67 -4.34
C PHE A 40 5.11 16.85 -4.72
N ALA A 41 6.24 16.59 -5.38
CA ALA A 41 7.13 17.64 -5.88
C ALA A 41 6.51 18.48 -7.02
N GLU A 42 5.50 17.96 -7.70
CA GLU A 42 4.88 18.56 -8.89
C GLU A 42 3.36 18.81 -8.68
N VAL A 43 2.93 19.03 -7.44
CA VAL A 43 1.50 19.27 -7.12
C VAL A 43 0.95 20.49 -7.84
N ASP A 44 1.79 21.49 -8.10
CA ASP A 44 1.47 22.68 -8.89
C ASP A 44 1.20 22.33 -10.35
N HIS A 45 2.01 21.47 -10.96
CA HIS A 45 1.77 20.99 -12.31
C HIS A 45 0.53 20.09 -12.39
N ARG A 46 0.29 19.24 -11.37
CA ARG A 46 -0.86 18.32 -11.35
C ARG A 46 -2.19 19.00 -11.04
N PHE A 47 -2.23 19.97 -10.13
CA PHE A 47 -3.47 20.54 -9.58
C PHE A 47 -3.51 22.07 -9.58
N GLY A 48 -2.47 22.75 -10.07
CA GLY A 48 -2.36 24.22 -10.09
C GLY A 48 -2.81 24.90 -11.38
N GLY A 49 -3.07 24.14 -12.46
CA GLY A 49 -3.43 24.70 -13.78
C GLY A 49 -4.64 24.04 -14.45
N PHE A 50 -5.30 24.76 -15.35
CA PHE A 50 -6.51 24.33 -16.09
C PHE A 50 -6.23 23.34 -17.24
N THR A 51 -4.98 22.90 -17.43
CA THR A 51 -4.54 22.13 -18.61
C THR A 51 -4.48 20.62 -18.39
N GLN A 52 -4.70 20.14 -17.17
CA GLN A 52 -4.67 18.70 -16.83
C GLN A 52 -6.10 18.12 -16.83
N CYS A 53 -6.33 17.11 -17.66
CA CYS A 53 -7.57 16.33 -17.61
C CYS A 53 -7.41 15.20 -16.60
N HIS A 54 -8.14 15.27 -15.49
CA HIS A 54 -8.25 14.15 -14.54
C HIS A 54 -9.39 13.22 -14.91
N PHE A 55 -9.15 11.93 -14.76
CA PHE A 55 -10.15 10.88 -15.01
C PHE A 55 -10.49 10.18 -13.68
N PRO A 56 -11.35 10.78 -12.84
CA PRO A 56 -11.70 10.19 -11.56
C PRO A 56 -12.46 8.87 -11.73
N LEU A 57 -12.40 8.01 -10.72
CA LEU A 57 -13.19 6.78 -10.69
C LEU A 57 -14.68 7.05 -10.65
N PHE A 58 -15.07 8.04 -9.86
CA PHE A 58 -16.44 8.47 -9.70
C PHE A 58 -16.55 9.96 -10.02
N ASP A 59 -17.57 10.36 -10.78
CA ASP A 59 -17.75 11.73 -11.27
C ASP A 59 -17.93 12.77 -10.14
N PHE A 60 -18.33 12.32 -8.95
CA PHE A 60 -18.48 13.19 -7.77
C PHE A 60 -17.15 13.48 -7.08
N VAL A 61 -16.08 12.72 -7.33
CA VAL A 61 -14.77 12.94 -6.74
C VAL A 61 -14.02 13.93 -7.61
N LYS A 62 -13.81 15.14 -7.08
CA LYS A 62 -13.07 16.22 -7.75
C LYS A 62 -11.83 16.58 -6.94
N PRO A 63 -10.76 17.05 -7.60
CA PRO A 63 -9.62 17.59 -6.89
C PRO A 63 -10.06 18.78 -6.03
N LEU A 64 -9.50 18.87 -4.83
CA LEU A 64 -9.66 20.05 -3.98
C LEU A 64 -8.89 21.23 -4.60
N THR A 65 -9.03 22.43 -4.01
CA THR A 65 -8.19 23.55 -4.44
C THR A 65 -6.72 23.23 -4.20
N PHE A 66 -5.83 23.84 -4.98
CA PHE A 66 -4.39 23.59 -4.93
C PHE A 66 -3.82 23.59 -3.49
N GLN A 67 -4.18 24.59 -2.67
CA GLN A 67 -3.73 24.69 -1.27
C GLN A 67 -4.14 23.47 -0.43
N TRP A 68 -5.37 23.00 -0.59
CA TRP A 68 -5.86 21.81 0.10
C TRP A 68 -5.18 20.54 -0.41
N MET A 69 -4.90 20.45 -1.71
CA MET A 69 -4.13 19.33 -2.26
C MET A 69 -2.73 19.26 -1.65
N CYS A 70 -2.02 20.39 -1.51
CA CYS A 70 -0.72 20.44 -0.82
C CYS A 70 -0.82 19.89 0.62
N LEU A 71 -1.89 20.24 1.35
CA LEU A 71 -2.13 19.72 2.70
C LEU A 71 -2.43 18.21 2.70
N VAL A 72 -3.20 17.71 1.74
CA VAL A 72 -3.47 16.26 1.58
C VAL A 72 -2.16 15.50 1.36
N TYR A 73 -1.28 15.98 0.48
CA TYR A 73 0.01 15.36 0.24
C TYR A 73 0.94 15.45 1.46
N LEU A 74 0.99 16.60 2.14
CA LEU A 74 1.77 16.77 3.36
C LEU A 74 1.29 15.80 4.45
N LEU A 75 -0.03 15.66 4.64
CA LEU A 75 -0.61 14.72 5.60
C LEU A 75 -0.25 13.27 5.24
N MET A 76 -0.36 12.91 3.96
CA MET A 76 0.03 11.58 3.48
C MET A 76 1.51 11.29 3.75
N TRP A 77 2.39 12.27 3.47
CA TRP A 77 3.82 12.13 3.69
C TRP A 77 4.19 12.03 5.18
N LEU A 78 3.60 12.88 6.02
CA LEU A 78 3.76 12.78 7.47
C LEU A 78 3.24 11.44 8.01
N GLY A 79 2.13 10.92 7.44
CA GLY A 79 1.63 9.58 7.72
C GLY A 79 2.66 8.49 7.38
N ALA A 80 3.30 8.55 6.20
CA ALA A 80 4.35 7.61 5.80
C ALA A 80 5.57 7.65 6.75
N CYS A 81 6.03 8.85 7.11
CA CYS A 81 7.09 9.04 8.11
C CYS A 81 6.68 8.51 9.48
N GLY A 82 5.42 8.74 9.90
CA GLY A 82 4.86 8.20 11.13
C GLY A 82 4.78 6.68 11.15
N ILE A 83 4.46 6.05 10.01
CA ILE A 83 4.53 4.59 9.83
C ILE A 83 5.98 4.11 9.98
N MET A 84 6.94 4.77 9.33
CA MET A 84 8.37 4.42 9.36
C MET A 84 8.95 4.49 10.78
N VAL A 85 8.59 5.53 11.54
CA VAL A 85 9.04 5.72 12.93
C VAL A 85 8.22 4.89 13.92
N GLY A 86 6.96 4.60 13.59
CA GLY A 86 6.03 3.84 14.42
C GLY A 86 5.55 4.67 15.61
N TYR A 87 5.25 5.95 15.36
CA TYR A 87 4.62 6.85 16.33
C TYR A 87 3.12 6.92 16.09
N ASN A 88 2.31 6.71 17.13
CA ASN A 88 0.86 6.56 17.06
C ASN A 88 0.45 5.71 15.86
N PHE A 89 1.02 4.50 15.76
CA PHE A 89 1.12 3.76 14.49
C PHE A 89 -0.20 3.61 13.73
N LYS A 90 -1.31 3.36 14.45
CA LYS A 90 -2.64 3.24 13.84
C LYS A 90 -3.13 4.57 13.24
N LEU A 91 -2.91 5.67 13.95
CA LEU A 91 -3.25 7.00 13.48
C LEU A 91 -2.38 7.39 12.28
N SER A 92 -1.07 7.12 12.34
CA SER A 92 -0.16 7.33 11.21
C SER A 92 -0.57 6.53 9.97
N CYS A 93 -1.03 5.28 10.15
CA CYS A 93 -1.61 4.49 9.06
C CYS A 93 -2.86 5.16 8.48
N LEU A 94 -3.80 5.64 9.30
CA LEU A 94 -5.00 6.34 8.82
C LEU A 94 -4.66 7.64 8.08
N SER A 95 -3.72 8.41 8.62
CA SER A 95 -3.22 9.65 8.00
C SER A 95 -2.54 9.39 6.65
N PHE A 96 -2.02 8.20 6.40
CA PHE A 96 -1.53 7.79 5.08
C PHE A 96 -2.63 7.24 4.18
N ILE A 97 -3.43 6.28 4.67
CA ILE A 97 -4.44 5.53 3.89
C ILE A 97 -5.49 6.46 3.29
N ILE A 98 -6.05 7.37 4.09
CA ILE A 98 -7.16 8.23 3.66
C ILE A 98 -6.75 9.10 2.46
N PRO A 99 -5.68 9.93 2.55
CA PRO A 99 -5.26 10.73 1.42
C PRO A 99 -4.71 9.89 0.27
N TYR A 100 -4.05 8.76 0.55
CA TYR A 100 -3.53 7.87 -0.50
C TYR A 100 -4.64 7.34 -1.41
N TRP A 101 -5.70 6.79 -0.82
CA TRP A 101 -6.82 6.26 -1.61
C TRP A 101 -7.62 7.37 -2.29
N TYR A 102 -7.74 8.54 -1.66
CA TYR A 102 -8.33 9.71 -2.30
C TYR A 102 -7.57 10.11 -3.58
N ILE A 103 -6.24 10.27 -3.50
CA ILE A 103 -5.39 10.60 -4.65
C ILE A 103 -5.44 9.50 -5.71
N LEU A 104 -5.42 8.22 -5.30
CA LEU A 104 -5.52 7.10 -6.24
C LEU A 104 -6.85 7.15 -7.02
N ILE A 105 -7.97 7.38 -6.34
CA ILE A 105 -9.31 7.42 -6.95
C ILE A 105 -9.51 8.64 -7.87
N LEU A 106 -8.80 9.74 -7.62
CA LEU A 106 -8.89 10.98 -8.40
C LEU A 106 -8.42 10.84 -9.86
N ASP A 107 -7.51 9.90 -10.16
CA ASP A 107 -6.88 9.82 -11.47
C ASP A 107 -6.53 8.40 -11.90
N LYS A 108 -7.37 7.83 -12.78
CA LYS A 108 -7.18 6.51 -13.39
C LYS A 108 -5.91 6.40 -14.23
N THR A 109 -5.41 7.50 -14.78
CA THR A 109 -4.24 7.45 -15.68
C THR A 109 -2.96 7.07 -14.94
N SER A 110 -2.93 7.34 -13.63
CA SER A 110 -1.80 7.02 -12.75
C SER A 110 -1.88 5.60 -12.15
N TRP A 111 -2.85 4.77 -12.56
CA TRP A 111 -3.07 3.45 -11.98
C TRP A 111 -2.06 2.41 -12.46
N ASN A 112 -1.43 1.74 -11.52
CA ASN A 112 -0.56 0.59 -11.75
C ASN A 112 -0.79 -0.44 -10.65
N ASN A 113 -0.49 -1.70 -10.94
CA ASN A 113 -0.55 -2.81 -9.98
C ASN A 113 0.23 -2.50 -8.69
N HIS A 114 1.37 -1.81 -8.80
CA HIS A 114 2.18 -1.40 -7.64
C HIS A 114 1.46 -0.36 -6.77
N SER A 115 0.87 0.67 -7.38
CA SER A 115 0.09 1.69 -6.66
C SER A 115 -1.09 1.05 -5.93
N TYR A 116 -1.75 0.07 -6.53
CA TYR A 116 -2.81 -0.68 -5.86
C TYR A 116 -2.28 -1.52 -4.70
N LEU A 117 -1.13 -2.20 -4.88
CA LEU A 117 -0.48 -2.99 -3.83
C LEU A 117 -0.17 -2.14 -2.59
N TYR A 118 0.41 -0.96 -2.77
CA TYR A 118 0.79 -0.10 -1.64
C TYR A 118 -0.42 0.33 -0.82
N GLY A 119 -1.53 0.64 -1.49
CA GLY A 119 -2.81 0.93 -0.84
C GLY A 119 -3.31 -0.24 0.00
N LEU A 120 -3.29 -1.46 -0.54
CA LEU A 120 -3.68 -2.66 0.21
C LEU A 120 -2.72 -2.98 1.36
N LEU A 121 -1.41 -2.89 1.14
CA LEU A 121 -0.40 -3.13 2.17
C LEU A 121 -0.55 -2.15 3.34
N SER A 122 -0.87 -0.88 3.06
CA SER A 122 -1.11 0.10 4.13
C SER A 122 -2.32 -0.25 5.00
N ILE A 123 -3.42 -0.73 4.39
CA ILE A 123 -4.60 -1.24 5.12
C ILE A 123 -4.24 -2.48 5.94
N LEU A 124 -3.47 -3.41 5.39
CA LEU A 124 -3.01 -4.59 6.13
C LEU A 124 -2.12 -4.19 7.31
N LEU A 125 -1.22 -3.23 7.12
CA LEU A 125 -0.38 -2.67 8.17
C LEU A 125 -1.22 -2.00 9.26
N LEU A 126 -2.30 -1.28 8.91
CA LEU A 126 -3.23 -0.69 9.87
C LEU A 126 -3.82 -1.74 10.82
N PHE A 127 -4.12 -2.95 10.36
CA PHE A 127 -4.62 -4.01 11.25
C PHE A 127 -3.50 -4.79 11.96
N SER A 128 -2.26 -4.70 11.46
CA SER A 128 -1.12 -5.41 12.03
C SER A 128 -0.58 -4.82 13.33
N SER A 129 0.18 -5.62 14.10
CA SER A 129 0.90 -5.20 15.31
C SER A 129 2.36 -4.82 15.01
N ALA A 130 2.64 -4.18 13.88
CA ALA A 130 3.99 -3.80 13.46
C ALA A 130 4.67 -2.73 14.35
N ASN A 131 3.93 -2.17 15.32
CA ASN A 131 4.42 -1.21 16.30
C ASN A 131 4.96 -1.86 17.58
N HIS A 132 4.98 -3.19 17.72
CA HIS A 132 5.53 -3.84 18.92
C HIS A 132 7.07 -3.83 18.97
N TYR A 133 7.76 -3.52 17.87
CA TYR A 133 9.22 -3.52 17.81
C TYR A 133 9.79 -2.35 17.00
N CYS A 134 10.95 -1.84 17.45
CA CYS A 134 11.68 -0.73 16.84
C CYS A 134 10.80 0.48 16.48
N SER A 135 9.83 0.81 17.35
CA SER A 135 8.86 1.88 17.16
C SER A 135 8.91 2.86 18.33
N VAL A 136 8.51 4.10 18.10
CA VAL A 136 8.35 5.07 19.19
C VAL A 136 7.25 4.64 20.15
N ASP A 137 6.16 4.04 19.66
CA ASP A 137 5.10 3.49 20.51
C ASP A 137 5.65 2.47 21.53
N ALA A 138 6.55 1.57 21.10
CA ALA A 138 7.19 0.59 21.98
C ALA A 138 8.24 1.19 22.92
N LEU A 139 8.77 2.38 22.61
CA LEU A 139 9.64 3.12 23.52
C LEU A 139 8.82 3.82 24.62
N ILE A 140 7.66 4.36 24.26
CA ILE A 140 6.76 5.07 25.19
C ILE A 140 5.99 4.07 26.06
N ASN A 141 5.51 2.97 25.49
CA ASN A 141 4.74 1.94 26.19
C ASN A 141 5.53 0.62 26.32
N PRO A 142 6.07 0.32 27.51
CA PRO A 142 6.81 -0.93 27.75
C PRO A 142 5.99 -2.20 27.53
N ASP A 143 4.66 -2.17 27.69
CA ASP A 143 3.79 -3.37 27.62
C ASP A 143 3.73 -3.98 26.21
N ILE A 144 3.94 -3.16 25.18
CA ILE A 144 3.97 -3.63 23.79
C ILE A 144 5.39 -3.88 23.29
N ARG A 145 6.41 -3.47 24.06
CA ARG A 145 7.81 -3.52 23.64
C ARG A 145 8.28 -4.95 23.51
N ASN A 146 8.73 -5.30 22.30
CA ASN A 146 9.18 -6.63 21.94
C ASN A 146 8.14 -7.74 22.23
N LYS A 147 6.85 -7.37 22.25
CA LYS A 147 5.78 -8.32 22.48
C LYS A 147 5.59 -9.21 21.25
N PRO A 148 5.61 -10.55 21.40
CA PRO A 148 5.41 -11.47 20.29
C PRO A 148 4.10 -11.19 19.54
N VAL A 149 4.13 -11.32 18.23
CA VAL A 149 2.97 -11.10 17.36
C VAL A 149 2.46 -12.42 16.78
N PRO A 150 1.14 -12.60 16.62
CA PRO A 150 0.60 -13.77 15.94
C PRO A 150 1.09 -13.85 14.48
N ASN A 151 1.35 -15.07 14.02
CA ASN A 151 1.87 -15.35 12.68
C ASN A 151 0.96 -14.85 11.53
N TRP A 152 -0.34 -14.68 11.75
CA TRP A 152 -1.26 -14.14 10.74
C TRP A 152 -0.83 -12.76 10.23
N ASN A 153 -0.16 -11.93 11.05
CA ASN A 153 0.37 -10.64 10.63
C ASN A 153 1.34 -10.78 9.44
N TYR A 154 2.20 -11.79 9.50
CA TYR A 154 3.15 -12.10 8.43
C TYR A 154 2.45 -12.74 7.23
N LEU A 155 1.53 -13.66 7.50
CA LEU A 155 0.84 -14.39 6.45
C LEU A 155 0.02 -13.45 5.56
N LEU A 156 -0.66 -12.46 6.14
CA LEU A 156 -1.43 -11.47 5.37
C LEU A 156 -0.55 -10.69 4.38
N VAL A 157 0.58 -10.15 4.85
CA VAL A 157 1.50 -9.38 3.99
C VAL A 157 2.08 -10.27 2.89
N LYS A 158 2.55 -11.47 3.24
CA LYS A 158 3.11 -12.42 2.27
C LYS A 158 2.07 -12.85 1.24
N PHE A 159 0.86 -13.17 1.69
CA PHE A 159 -0.23 -13.58 0.83
C PHE A 159 -0.63 -12.46 -0.15
N GLN A 160 -0.69 -11.21 0.32
CA GLN A 160 -1.02 -10.08 -0.53
C GLN A 160 0.03 -9.84 -1.63
N ILE A 161 1.32 -9.94 -1.29
CA ILE A 161 2.41 -9.85 -2.27
C ILE A 161 2.33 -11.02 -3.26
N PHE A 162 2.14 -12.24 -2.75
CA PHE A 162 1.97 -13.43 -3.58
C PHE A 162 0.81 -13.27 -4.57
N LEU A 163 -0.37 -12.82 -4.12
CA LEU A 163 -1.53 -12.63 -4.99
C LEU A 163 -1.23 -11.72 -6.17
N LEU A 164 -0.59 -10.57 -5.94
CA LEU A 164 -0.25 -9.65 -7.00
C LEU A 164 0.70 -10.27 -8.03
N TYR A 165 1.80 -10.87 -7.56
CA TYR A 165 2.79 -11.47 -8.47
C TYR A 165 2.25 -12.72 -9.16
N PHE A 166 1.41 -13.50 -8.49
CA PHE A 166 0.75 -14.65 -9.07
C PHE A 166 -0.21 -14.23 -10.19
N TYR A 167 -1.12 -13.29 -9.94
CA TYR A 167 -2.03 -12.79 -10.97
C TYR A 167 -1.29 -12.11 -12.13
N ALA A 168 -0.29 -11.29 -11.83
CA ALA A 168 0.52 -10.65 -12.86
C ALA A 168 1.31 -11.68 -13.69
N GLY A 169 1.83 -12.73 -13.05
CA GLY A 169 2.53 -13.83 -13.71
C GLY A 169 1.60 -14.62 -14.63
N VAL A 170 0.44 -15.05 -14.13
CA VAL A 170 -0.57 -15.75 -14.93
C VAL A 170 -0.98 -14.90 -16.14
N LYS A 171 -1.20 -13.60 -15.94
CA LYS A 171 -1.61 -12.73 -17.06
C LYS A 171 -0.51 -12.52 -18.11
N LYS A 172 0.76 -12.67 -17.73
CA LYS A 172 1.92 -12.61 -18.63
C LYS A 172 2.22 -13.94 -19.34
N MET A 173 1.47 -15.00 -19.07
CA MET A 173 1.57 -16.26 -19.81
C MET A 173 0.91 -16.19 -21.21
N ASP A 174 0.46 -15.01 -21.62
CA ASP A 174 -0.15 -14.77 -22.92
C ASP A 174 0.87 -14.91 -24.08
N PRO A 175 0.48 -15.49 -25.23
CA PRO A 175 1.36 -15.64 -26.39
C PRO A 175 1.97 -14.33 -26.90
N GLU A 176 1.24 -13.20 -26.81
CA GLU A 176 1.76 -11.89 -27.22
C GLU A 176 2.97 -11.52 -26.34
N TRP A 177 2.86 -11.67 -25.02
CA TRP A 177 3.95 -11.36 -24.09
C TRP A 177 5.13 -12.31 -24.21
N LEU A 178 4.87 -13.62 -24.31
CA LEU A 178 5.91 -14.64 -24.49
C LEU A 178 6.64 -14.48 -25.83
N GLY A 179 5.94 -14.01 -26.87
CA GLY A 179 6.52 -13.64 -28.16
C GLY A 179 7.28 -12.31 -28.17
N GLY A 180 7.32 -11.59 -27.04
CA GLY A 180 7.99 -10.29 -26.92
C GLY A 180 7.20 -9.09 -27.46
N TYR A 181 5.90 -9.28 -27.74
CA TYR A 181 5.01 -8.22 -28.19
C TYR A 181 4.36 -7.50 -27.01
N SER A 182 3.99 -6.23 -27.22
CA SER A 182 3.15 -5.49 -26.29
C SER A 182 1.76 -6.11 -26.26
N MET A 183 1.28 -6.48 -25.07
CA MET A 183 -0.05 -7.08 -24.87
C MET A 183 -1.15 -6.07 -25.24
N LYS A 184 -1.73 -6.19 -26.42
CA LYS A 184 -2.81 -5.29 -26.89
C LYS A 184 -4.17 -5.74 -26.36
N ASN A 185 -4.32 -7.04 -26.16
CA ASN A 185 -5.58 -7.67 -25.77
C ASN A 185 -5.61 -8.07 -24.28
N LEU A 186 -4.82 -7.41 -23.44
CA LEU A 186 -4.68 -7.77 -22.03
C LEU A 186 -6.05 -7.85 -21.31
N GLY A 187 -6.97 -6.95 -21.64
CA GLY A 187 -8.30 -6.90 -21.02
C GLY A 187 -9.38 -7.77 -21.67
N SER A 188 -9.11 -8.43 -22.80
CA SER A 188 -10.19 -9.09 -23.59
C SER A 188 -10.63 -10.43 -23.01
N HIS A 189 -9.76 -11.09 -22.24
CA HIS A 189 -10.01 -12.40 -21.66
C HIS A 189 -9.78 -12.43 -20.15
N TRP A 190 -10.54 -13.28 -19.48
CA TRP A 190 -10.41 -13.50 -18.05
C TRP A 190 -9.04 -14.11 -17.71
N VAL A 191 -8.54 -13.86 -16.50
CA VAL A 191 -7.18 -14.29 -16.13
C VAL A 191 -6.98 -15.80 -16.14
N PHE A 192 -8.05 -16.57 -15.96
CA PHE A 192 -8.01 -18.04 -15.91
C PHE A 192 -8.65 -18.72 -17.12
N THR A 193 -9.10 -17.96 -18.12
CA THR A 193 -9.54 -18.58 -19.37
C THR A 193 -8.32 -19.02 -20.15
N PRO A 194 -8.19 -20.33 -20.48
CA PRO A 194 -7.13 -20.77 -21.36
C PRO A 194 -7.27 -20.06 -22.71
N PHE A 195 -6.14 -19.56 -23.20
CA PHE A 195 -6.00 -18.91 -24.51
C PHE A 195 -6.42 -19.86 -25.63
#